data_AF-A0A0G0E3X6-F1
#
_entry.id   AF-A0A0G0E3X6-F1
#
_cell.length_a   1.000
_cell.length_b   1.000
_cell.length_c   1.000
_cell.angle_alpha   90.00
_cell.angle_beta   90.00
_cell.angle_gamma   90.00
#
_symmetry.space_group_name_H-M   'P 1'
#
loop_
_entity.id
_entity.type
_entity.pdbx_description
1 polymer ?
#
loop_
_entity_poly.entity_id
_entity_poly.type
_entity_poly.pdbx_seq_one_letter_code
_entity_poly.pdbx_strand_id
1 'polypeptide(L)'
;MLKLNYKLFLILGVILFMLVIFVAYLSNQNKPVPINNKKLNIPTPTTYNIFPSDDISPTLVHPTFTGVNEEIPQSVLNKSRQMQTLKSKVPVRENTFTVEYDYSKDKFSVFLSEPKEKNRIVFQQWLNDNYQSLSLDKFNIR
;
A
#
# COMPACT_ATOMS: atom_id res chain seq x y z
N MET A 1 29.91 -29.48 -49.48
CA MET A 1 29.77 -30.43 -48.36
C MET A 1 30.05 -29.65 -47.07
N LEU A 2 29.01 -29.24 -46.33
CA LEU A 2 29.16 -28.43 -45.12
C LEU A 2 29.67 -29.34 -43.99
N LYS A 3 30.88 -29.11 -43.47
CA LYS A 3 31.38 -29.83 -42.29
C LYS A 3 30.61 -29.32 -41.07
N LEU A 4 29.60 -30.07 -40.63
CA LEU A 4 28.84 -29.75 -39.43
C LEU A 4 29.72 -29.83 -38.19
N ASN A 5 29.90 -28.70 -37.50
CA ASN A 5 30.63 -28.64 -36.23
C ASN A 5 29.71 -29.10 -35.10
N TYR A 6 29.87 -30.34 -34.63
CA TYR A 6 29.07 -30.91 -33.54
C TYR A 6 29.06 -30.04 -32.26
N LYS A 7 30.13 -29.28 -32.00
CA LYS A 7 30.21 -28.31 -30.89
C LYS A 7 29.15 -27.20 -31.00
N LEU A 8 28.84 -26.75 -32.22
CA LEU A 8 27.82 -25.73 -32.47
C LEU A 8 26.42 -26.26 -32.14
N PHE A 9 26.12 -27.51 -32.51
CA PHE A 9 24.84 -28.15 -32.18
C PHE A 9 24.67 -28.39 -30.69
N LEU A 10 25.76 -28.72 -29.99
CA LEU A 10 25.74 -28.89 -28.54
C LEU A 10 25.42 -27.56 -27.83
N ILE A 11 26.05 -26.46 -28.25
CA ILE A 11 25.77 -25.12 -27.72
C ILE A 11 24.32 -24.71 -28.01
N LEU A 12 23.85 -24.92 -29.23
CA LEU A 12 22.47 -24.59 -29.63
C LEU A 12 21.44 -25.38 -28.82
N GLY A 13 21.72 -26.66 -28.53
CA GLY A 13 20.87 -27.50 -27.70
C GLY A 13 20.78 -27.04 -26.25
N VAL A 14 21.90 -26.62 -25.65
CA VAL A 14 21.92 -26.07 -24.28
C VAL A 14 21.12 -24.77 -24.19
N ILE A 15 21.24 -23.89 -25.18
CA ILE A 15 20.47 -22.64 -25.25
C ILE A 15 18.97 -22.93 -25.35
N LEU A 16 18.57 -23.87 -26.21
CA LEU A 16 17.16 -24.27 -26.36
C LEU A 16 16.61 -24.84 -25.04
N PHE A 17 17.39 -25.69 -24.37
CA PHE A 17 16.98 -26.29 -23.09
C PHE A 17 16.80 -25.24 -21.99
N MET A 18 17.71 -24.27 -21.89
CA MET A 18 17.58 -23.15 -20.95
C MET A 18 16.34 -22.29 -21.23
N LEU A 19 16.00 -22.08 -22.51
CA LEU A 19 14.81 -21.32 -22.90
C LEU A 19 13.52 -22.02 -22.43
N VAL A 20 13.44 -23.34 -22.57
CA VAL A 20 12.28 -24.13 -22.12
C VAL A 20 12.10 -24.03 -20.60
N ILE A 21 13.19 -24.13 -19.83
CA ILE A 21 13.16 -23.98 -18.37
C ILE A 21 12.69 -22.58 -17.97
N PHE A 22 13.20 -21.54 -18.64
CA PHE A 22 12.83 -20.16 -18.37
C PHE A 22 11.33 -19.91 -18.60
N VAL A 23 10.76 -20.44 -19.68
CA VAL A 23 9.32 -20.33 -19.98
C VAL A 23 8.48 -21.07 -18.93
N ALA A 24 8.89 -22.28 -18.52
CA ALA A 24 8.21 -23.03 -17.47
C ALA A 24 8.22 -22.29 -16.12
N TYR A 25 9.34 -21.62 -15.79
CA TYR A 25 9.48 -20.81 -14.59
C TYR A 25 8.51 -19.61 -14.58
N LEU A 26 8.38 -18.89 -15.71
CA LEU A 26 7.43 -17.78 -15.83
C LEU A 26 5.97 -18.23 -15.69
N SER A 27 5.64 -19.43 -16.20
CA SER A 27 4.27 -19.96 -16.16
C SER A 27 3.79 -20.28 -14.73
N ASN A 28 4.70 -20.70 -13.84
CA ASN A 28 4.35 -21.12 -12.48
C ASN A 28 4.05 -19.95 -11.51
N GLN A 29 4.29 -18.69 -11.91
CA GLN A 29 4.04 -17.52 -11.05
C GLN A 29 2.57 -17.07 -11.03
N ASN A 30 1.74 -17.55 -11.97
CA ASN A 30 0.37 -17.07 -12.16
C ASN A 30 -0.70 -17.92 -11.46
N LYS A 31 -0.46 -18.38 -10.22
CA LYS A 31 -1.51 -19.12 -9.49
C LYS A 31 -2.56 -18.15 -8.94
N PRO A 32 -3.85 -18.29 -9.31
CA PRO A 32 -4.90 -17.44 -8.77
C PRO A 32 -5.09 -17.72 -7.28
N VAL A 33 -5.08 -16.65 -6.47
CA VAL A 33 -5.37 -16.71 -5.03
C VAL A 33 -6.85 -17.06 -4.84
N PRO A 34 -7.21 -18.06 -4.01
CA PRO A 34 -8.61 -18.38 -3.75
C PRO A 34 -9.30 -17.24 -3.00
N ILE A 35 -10.28 -16.61 -3.66
CA ILE A 35 -11.12 -15.57 -3.07
C ILE A 35 -12.09 -16.24 -2.10
N ASN A 36 -11.83 -16.10 -0.80
CA ASN A 36 -12.73 -16.55 0.24
C ASN A 36 -13.90 -15.56 0.34
N ASN A 37 -14.99 -15.85 -0.37
CA ASN A 37 -16.24 -15.08 -0.34
C ASN A 37 -16.96 -15.30 1.00
N LYS A 38 -16.50 -14.63 2.06
CA LYS A 38 -17.25 -14.53 3.31
C LYS A 38 -18.47 -13.63 3.06
N LYS A 39 -19.66 -14.23 2.98
CA LYS A 39 -20.95 -13.51 2.87
C LYS A 39 -21.07 -12.48 4.00
N LEU A 40 -21.23 -11.21 3.63
CA LEU A 40 -21.48 -10.11 4.55
C LEU A 40 -22.96 -10.15 4.96
N ASN A 41 -23.25 -10.50 6.22
CA ASN A 41 -24.59 -10.34 6.79
C ASN A 41 -24.81 -8.85 7.09
N ILE A 42 -25.49 -8.16 6.19
CA ILE A 42 -25.88 -6.76 6.37
C ILE A 42 -27.17 -6.75 7.19
N PRO A 43 -27.20 -6.11 8.38
CA PRO A 43 -28.44 -5.99 9.14
C PRO A 43 -29.43 -5.07 8.40
N THR A 44 -30.69 -5.48 8.32
CA THR A 44 -31.79 -4.66 7.81
C THR A 44 -32.14 -3.55 8.80
N PRO A 45 -32.30 -2.29 8.35
CA PRO A 45 -32.67 -1.18 9.23
C PRO A 45 -34.09 -1.36 9.78
N THR A 46 -34.26 -1.14 11.08
CA THR A 46 -35.57 -1.09 11.73
C THR A 46 -36.28 0.21 11.34
N THR A 47 -37.43 0.11 10.67
CA THR A 47 -38.28 1.27 10.41
C THR A 47 -39.07 1.60 11.68
N TYR A 48 -38.82 2.76 12.28
CA TYR A 48 -39.61 3.27 13.40
C TYR A 48 -40.59 4.34 12.88
N ASN A 49 -41.89 4.13 13.09
CA ASN A 49 -42.92 5.11 12.77
C ASN A 49 -42.91 6.20 13.85
N ILE A 50 -42.39 7.38 13.50
CA ILE A 50 -42.49 8.57 14.35
C ILE A 50 -43.81 9.26 13.98
N PHE A 51 -44.80 9.23 14.88
CA PHE A 51 -45.96 10.11 14.77
C PHE A 51 -45.49 11.56 14.95
N PRO A 52 -45.98 12.54 14.16
CA PRO A 52 -45.58 13.92 14.29
C PRO A 52 -46.16 14.47 15.61
N SER A 53 -45.30 14.60 16.61
CA SER A 53 -45.59 15.38 17.81
C SER A 53 -44.92 16.73 17.64
N ASP A 54 -45.77 17.76 17.60
CA ASP A 54 -45.55 19.21 17.65
C ASP A 54 -44.14 19.76 17.39
N ASP A 55 -44.11 20.70 16.45
CA ASP A 55 -43.00 21.52 15.99
C ASP A 55 -42.29 22.26 17.15
N ILE A 56 -41.38 21.56 17.84
CA ILE A 56 -40.34 22.17 18.67
C ILE A 56 -39.09 22.26 17.81
N SER A 57 -38.93 23.39 17.11
CA SER A 57 -37.67 23.76 16.49
C SER A 57 -36.64 24.00 17.61
N PRO A 58 -35.62 23.14 17.76
CA PRO A 58 -34.62 23.34 18.80
C PRO A 58 -33.89 24.64 18.49
N THR A 59 -33.91 25.58 19.44
CA THR A 59 -32.97 26.69 19.38
C THR A 59 -31.57 26.08 19.51
N LEU A 60 -30.84 26.02 18.40
CA LEU A 60 -29.44 25.62 18.35
C LEU A 60 -28.64 26.60 19.19
N VAL A 61 -28.47 26.29 20.48
CA VAL A 61 -27.49 26.98 21.31
C VAL A 61 -26.14 26.47 20.86
N HIS A 62 -25.44 27.27 20.06
CA HIS A 62 -24.07 26.94 19.65
C HIS A 62 -23.21 26.88 20.92
N PRO A 63 -22.59 25.74 21.25
CA PRO A 63 -21.72 25.66 22.41
C PRO A 63 -20.61 26.70 22.25
N THR A 64 -20.43 27.55 23.25
CA THR A 64 -19.27 28.44 23.32
C THR A 64 -18.03 27.55 23.47
N PHE A 65 -17.20 27.48 22.44
CA PHE A 65 -15.95 26.72 22.46
C PHE A 65 -15.04 27.32 23.52
N THR A 66 -14.87 26.63 24.65
CA THR A 66 -13.96 27.02 25.73
C THR A 66 -12.51 26.60 25.44
N GLY A 67 -12.23 26.08 24.24
CA GLY A 67 -10.89 25.70 23.84
C GLY A 67 -10.06 26.91 23.47
N VAL A 68 -8.77 26.85 23.80
CA VAL A 68 -7.80 27.84 23.33
C VAL A 68 -7.80 27.83 21.79
N ASN A 69 -7.99 29.00 21.19
CA ASN A 69 -7.85 29.23 19.74
C ASN A 69 -6.35 29.27 19.37
N GLU A 70 -5.64 28.18 19.66
CA GLU A 70 -4.25 28.01 19.28
C GLU A 70 -4.21 27.61 17.80
N GLU A 71 -3.67 28.49 16.98
CA GLU A 71 -3.36 28.17 15.59
C GLU A 71 -2.37 26.99 15.57
N ILE A 72 -2.85 25.83 15.11
CA ILE A 72 -2.01 24.63 15.01
C ILE A 72 -0.83 24.96 14.07
N PRO A 73 0.42 24.71 14.49
CA PRO A 73 1.58 24.99 13.65
C PRO A 73 1.45 24.30 12.29
N GLN A 74 1.74 25.04 11.21
CA GLN A 74 1.60 24.54 9.85
C GLN A 74 2.39 23.24 9.60
N SER A 75 3.53 23.06 10.29
CA SER A 75 4.33 21.83 10.23
C SER A 75 3.58 20.59 10.73
N VAL A 76 2.78 20.73 11.78
CA VAL A 76 1.96 19.65 12.36
C VAL A 76 0.82 19.31 11.42
N LEU A 77 0.14 20.33 10.87
CA LEU A 77 -0.92 20.14 9.87
C LEU A 77 -0.41 19.43 8.62
N ASN A 78 0.75 19.85 8.09
CA ASN A 78 1.36 19.24 6.91
C ASN A 78 1.73 17.78 7.16
N LYS A 79 2.34 17.47 8.32
CA LYS A 79 2.67 16.11 8.73
C LYS A 79 1.42 15.23 8.82
N SER A 80 0.37 15.73 9.46
CA SER A 80 -0.91 15.01 9.60
C SER A 80 -1.55 14.73 8.23
N ARG A 81 -1.59 15.73 7.34
CA ARG A 81 -2.14 15.59 5.99
C ARG A 81 -1.37 14.58 5.15
N GLN A 82 -0.03 14.65 5.16
CA GLN A 82 0.81 13.69 4.44
C GLN A 82 0.66 12.27 4.99
N MET A 83 0.60 12.13 6.31
CA MET A 83 0.35 10.85 6.98
C MET A 83 -0.98 10.23 6.53
N GLN A 84 -2.06 11.00 6.60
CA GLN A 84 -3.39 10.56 6.18
C GLN A 84 -3.43 10.18 4.70
N THR A 85 -2.76 10.98 3.86
CA THR A 85 -2.66 10.73 2.41
C THR A 85 -1.94 9.42 2.14
N LEU A 86 -0.83 9.15 2.81
CA LEU A 86 -0.10 7.89 2.65
C LEU A 86 -0.93 6.70 3.17
N LYS A 87 -1.60 6.85 4.32
CA LYS A 87 -2.52 5.83 4.86
C LYS A 87 -3.64 5.47 3.87
N SER A 88 -4.18 6.45 3.14
CA SER A 88 -5.20 6.20 2.11
C SER A 88 -4.68 5.55 0.83
N LYS A 89 -3.36 5.61 0.58
CA LYS A 89 -2.72 5.10 -0.63
C LYS A 89 -2.07 3.74 -0.45
N VAL A 90 -1.84 3.30 0.79
CA VAL A 90 -1.29 1.95 1.03
C VAL A 90 -2.32 0.87 0.69
N PRO A 91 -1.89 -0.29 0.15
CA PRO A 91 -0.51 -0.67 -0.11
C PRO A 91 0.07 0.02 -1.36
N VAL A 92 1.24 0.64 -1.21
CA VAL A 92 2.02 1.21 -2.33
C VAL A 92 3.00 0.14 -2.79
N ARG A 93 2.93 -0.28 -4.05
CA ARG A 93 3.79 -1.33 -4.63
C ARG A 93 4.66 -0.73 -5.73
N GLU A 94 5.94 -0.60 -5.44
CA GLU A 94 6.97 -0.23 -6.40
C GLU A 94 7.83 -1.46 -6.73
N ASN A 95 8.59 -1.41 -7.82
CA ASN A 95 9.44 -2.54 -8.23
C ASN A 95 10.51 -2.89 -7.18
N THR A 96 10.95 -1.90 -6.41
CA THR A 96 12.06 -2.02 -5.44
C THR A 96 11.61 -2.11 -4.00
N PHE A 97 10.37 -1.72 -3.68
CA PHE A 97 9.82 -1.78 -2.33
C PHE A 97 8.29 -1.81 -2.31
N THR A 98 7.72 -2.26 -1.20
CA THR A 98 6.29 -2.17 -0.92
C THR A 98 6.07 -1.50 0.43
N VAL A 99 5.13 -0.54 0.49
CA VAL A 99 4.73 0.14 1.73
C VAL A 99 3.33 -0.30 2.10
N GLU A 100 3.17 -0.81 3.32
CA GLU A 100 1.90 -1.16 3.93
C GLU A 100 1.75 -0.41 5.25
N TYR A 101 0.52 -0.29 5.76
CA TYR A 101 0.28 0.34 7.05
C TYR A 101 -0.23 -0.70 8.05
N ASP A 102 0.49 -0.83 9.16
CA ASP A 102 0.11 -1.69 10.29
C ASP A 102 -0.73 -0.87 11.28
N TYR A 103 -2.05 -1.03 11.20
CA TYR A 103 -3.02 -0.38 12.07
C TYR A 103 -2.83 -0.75 13.55
N SER A 104 -2.23 -1.90 13.86
CA SER A 104 -2.01 -2.34 15.24
C SER A 104 -0.86 -1.58 15.90
N LYS A 105 0.12 -1.13 15.09
CA LYS A 105 1.33 -0.47 15.57
C LYS A 105 1.41 1.02 15.22
N ASP A 106 0.41 1.54 14.50
CA ASP A 106 0.40 2.88 13.92
C ASP A 106 1.70 3.22 13.17
N LYS A 107 2.22 2.25 12.41
CA LYS A 107 3.48 2.38 11.65
C LYS A 107 3.34 1.82 10.26
N PHE A 108 4.10 2.39 9.33
CA PHE A 108 4.23 1.81 8.00
C PHE A 108 5.24 0.66 8.04
N SER A 109 4.90 -0.48 7.44
CA SER A 109 5.84 -1.55 7.16
C SER A 109 6.36 -1.36 5.73
N VAL A 110 7.68 -1.36 5.57
CA VAL A 110 8.34 -1.23 4.26
C VAL A 110 9.06 -2.53 3.99
N PHE A 111 8.70 -3.19 2.92
CA PHE A 111 9.34 -4.42 2.45
C PHE A 111 10.25 -4.06 1.28
N LEU A 112 11.56 -4.25 1.43
CA LEU A 112 12.53 -3.97 0.37
C LEU A 112 12.78 -5.24 -0.46
N SER A 113 12.79 -5.09 -1.79
CA SER A 113 13.30 -6.12 -2.69
C SER A 113 14.82 -6.23 -2.56
N GLU A 114 15.40 -7.37 -2.94
CA GLU A 114 16.86 -7.49 -3.06
C GLU A 114 17.36 -6.68 -4.28
N PRO A 115 18.52 -5.99 -4.19
CA PRO A 115 19.42 -5.85 -3.04
C PRO A 115 18.97 -4.76 -2.04
N LYS A 116 18.87 -5.12 -0.76
CA LYS A 116 18.29 -4.25 0.29
C LYS A 116 18.97 -2.89 0.47
N GLU A 117 20.29 -2.82 0.46
CA GLU A 117 21.01 -1.55 0.71
C GLU A 117 20.74 -0.51 -0.37
N LYS A 118 20.79 -0.91 -1.64
CA LYS A 118 20.47 -0.04 -2.77
C LYS A 118 19.01 0.39 -2.74
N ASN A 119 18.10 -0.57 -2.51
CA ASN A 119 16.67 -0.29 -2.54
C ASN A 119 16.21 0.53 -1.32
N ARG A 120 16.93 0.47 -0.20
CA ARG A 120 16.72 1.38 0.94
C ARG A 120 16.96 2.84 0.55
N ILE A 121 18.01 3.11 -0.22
CA ILE A 121 18.31 4.47 -0.71
C ILE A 121 17.20 4.95 -1.63
N VAL A 122 16.73 4.09 -2.53
CA VAL A 122 15.60 4.38 -3.43
C VAL A 122 14.33 4.70 -2.65
N PHE A 123 14.00 3.90 -1.63
CA PHE A 123 12.86 4.18 -0.75
C PHE A 123 13.00 5.52 -0.01
N GLN A 124 14.17 5.82 0.54
CA GLN A 124 14.42 7.08 1.23
C GLN A 124 14.26 8.28 0.31
N GLN A 125 14.76 8.18 -0.92
CA GLN A 125 14.59 9.21 -1.93
C GLN A 125 13.12 9.39 -2.29
N TRP A 126 12.39 8.30 -2.56
CA TRP A 126 10.95 8.34 -2.81
C TRP A 126 10.17 8.98 -1.66
N LEU A 127 10.53 8.68 -0.41
CA LEU A 127 9.89 9.26 0.77
C LEU A 127 10.12 10.78 0.83
N ASN A 128 11.35 11.22 0.58
CA ASN A 128 11.69 12.64 0.56
C ASN A 128 10.99 13.39 -0.58
N ASP A 129 10.86 12.78 -1.75
CA ASP A 129 10.25 13.42 -2.91
C ASP A 129 8.73 13.58 -2.76
N ASN A 130 8.06 12.60 -2.12
CA ASN A 130 6.60 12.56 -2.03
C ASN A 130 6.05 13.05 -0.68
N TYR A 131 6.81 12.88 0.41
CA TYR A 131 6.34 13.08 1.78
C TYR A 131 7.42 13.71 2.69
N GLN A 132 7.87 14.92 2.33
CA GLN A 132 8.93 15.68 3.03
C GLN A 132 8.69 15.90 4.53
N SER A 133 7.45 15.89 4.99
CA SER A 133 7.10 16.09 6.40
C SER A 133 7.07 14.80 7.22
N LEU A 134 7.23 13.64 6.57
CA LEU A 134 7.29 12.34 7.20
C LEU A 134 8.73 11.91 7.44
N SER A 135 9.04 11.61 8.70
CA SER A 135 10.33 11.13 9.14
C SER A 135 10.40 9.59 9.09
N LEU A 136 11.62 9.06 8.91
CA LEU A 136 11.89 7.62 8.79
C LEU A 136 11.49 6.80 10.02
N ASP A 137 11.36 7.41 11.20
CA ASP A 137 10.94 6.76 12.46
C ASP A 137 9.53 6.15 12.39
N LYS A 138 8.69 6.63 11.46
CA LYS A 138 7.34 6.14 11.22
C LYS A 138 7.31 4.88 10.36
N PHE A 139 8.46 4.47 9.83
CA PHE A 139 8.60 3.33 8.94
C PHE A 139 9.42 2.23 9.60
N ASN A 140 8.87 1.02 9.58
CA ASN A 140 9.55 -0.20 9.97
C ASN A 140 10.03 -0.91 8.71
N ILE A 141 11.32 -0.78 8.42
CA ILE A 141 11.95 -1.32 7.20
C ILE A 141 12.36 -2.77 7.45
N ARG A 142 11.93 -3.68 6.57
CA ARG A 142 12.18 -5.13 6.63
C ARG A 142 12.92 -5.62 5.38
#